data_AF-A0A9W6DAJ0-F1
#
_entry.id   AF-A0A9W6DAJ0-F1
#
_cell.length_a   1.000
_cell.length_b   1.000
_cell.length_c   1.000
_cell.angle_alpha   90.00
_cell.angle_beta   90.00
_cell.angle_gamma   90.00
#
_symmetry.space_group_name_H-M   'P 1'
#
loop_
_entity.id
_entity.type
_entity.pdbx_description
1 polymer ?
#
loop_
_entity_poly.entity_id
_entity_poly.type
_entity_poly.pdbx_seq_one_letter_code
_entity_poly.pdbx_strand_id
1 'polypeptide(L)'
;MEFFYEFLYCVVAAIASGIIFYIILSVLDESILQLFKPIKKVVSKLKRKALIRNISFLITIVLSVLIKDFFKLGVVGFGIIIGFFNSFTDVIFETGMAAPKKDKGFKIKKIEK
;
A
#
# COMPACT_ATOMS: atom_id res chain seq x y z
N MET A 1 -8.21 16.74 25.76
CA MET A 1 -7.46 15.46 25.86
C MET A 1 -8.12 14.34 25.07
N GLU A 2 -9.45 14.26 24.97
CA GLU A 2 -10.17 13.21 24.22
C GLU A 2 -9.75 13.08 22.75
N PHE A 3 -9.62 14.19 22.03
CA PHE A 3 -9.16 14.19 20.63
C PHE A 3 -7.80 13.50 20.43
N PHE A 4 -6.88 13.65 21.40
CA PHE A 4 -5.57 13.02 21.31
C PHE A 4 -5.66 11.49 21.42
N TYR A 5 -6.52 10.99 22.31
CA TYR A 5 -6.74 9.55 22.45
C TYR A 5 -7.44 8.96 21.23
N GLU A 6 -8.46 9.63 20.69
CA GLU A 6 -9.12 9.21 19.46
C GLU A 6 -8.13 9.17 18.29
N PHE A 7 -7.31 10.22 18.13
CA PHE A 7 -6.26 10.23 17.13
C PHE A 7 -5.29 9.07 17.32
N LEU A 8 -4.84 8.80 18.54
CA LEU A 8 -3.94 7.71 18.85
C LEU A 8 -4.56 6.35 18.50
N TYR A 9 -5.82 6.12 18.85
CA TYR A 9 -6.55 4.89 18.49
C TYR A 9 -6.67 4.71 16.98
N CYS A 10 -6.93 5.79 16.24
CA CYS A 10 -6.96 5.77 14.78
C CYS A 10 -5.61 5.34 14.21
N VAL A 11 -4.52 5.96 14.68
CA VAL A 11 -3.16 5.68 14.21
C VAL A 11 -2.76 4.24 14.50
N VAL A 12 -2.99 3.77 15.73
CA VAL A 12 -2.69 2.39 16.12
C VAL A 12 -3.50 1.39 15.30
N ALA A 13 -4.79 1.63 15.11
CA ALA A 13 -5.65 0.79 14.29
C ALA A 13 -5.17 0.73 12.83
N ALA A 14 -4.77 1.87 12.25
CA ALA A 14 -4.26 1.95 10.89
C ALA A 14 -2.92 1.22 10.70
N ILE A 15 -2.01 1.33 11.67
CA ILE A 15 -0.72 0.61 11.63
C ILE A 15 -0.96 -0.89 11.74
N ALA A 16 -1.74 -1.32 12.74
CA ALA A 16 -2.00 -2.74 12.99
C ALA A 16 -2.74 -3.39 11.81
N SER A 17 -3.82 -2.76 11.33
CA SER A 17 -4.55 -3.26 10.16
C SER A 17 -3.71 -3.22 8.90
N GLY A 18 -2.88 -2.19 8.72
CA GLY A 18 -1.97 -2.06 7.61
C GLY A 18 -1.04 -3.27 7.51
N ILE A 19 -0.39 -3.64 8.61
CA ILE A 19 0.49 -4.83 8.64
C ILE A 19 -0.28 -6.10 8.25
N ILE A 20 -1.47 -6.31 8.84
CA ILE A 20 -2.29 -7.49 8.56
C ILE A 20 -2.69 -7.56 7.09
N PHE A 21 -3.24 -6.48 6.54
CA PHE A 21 -3.66 -6.42 5.14
C PHE A 21 -2.48 -6.53 4.19
N TYR A 22 -1.31 -5.99 4.55
CA TYR A 22 -0.12 -6.12 3.74
C TYR A 22 0.28 -7.59 3.55
N ILE A 23 0.29 -8.37 4.64
CA ILE A 23 0.59 -9.81 4.60
C ILE A 23 -0.45 -10.52 3.73
N ILE A 24 -1.74 -10.28 3.96
CA ILE A 24 -2.83 -10.91 3.20
C ILE A 24 -2.72 -10.60 1.70
N LEU A 25 -2.54 -9.33 1.35
CA LEU A 25 -2.47 -8.87 -0.03
C LEU A 25 -1.20 -9.37 -0.73
N SER A 26 -0.07 -9.46 -0.02
CA SER A 26 1.18 -9.99 -0.56
C SER A 26 1.07 -11.49 -0.85
N VAL A 27 0.49 -12.26 0.08
CA VAL A 27 0.20 -13.69 -0.15
C VAL A 27 -0.76 -13.87 -1.32
N LEU A 28 -1.77 -13.00 -1.44
CA LEU A 28 -2.71 -13.05 -2.56
C LEU A 28 -2.05 -12.69 -3.91
N ASP A 29 -1.06 -11.79 -3.91
CA ASP A 29 -0.28 -11.47 -5.11
C ASP A 29 0.62 -12.62 -5.56
N GLU A 30 1.22 -13.34 -4.61
CA GLU A 30 2.09 -14.50 -4.89
C GLU A 30 1.30 -15.79 -5.16
N SER A 31 0.03 -15.82 -4.80
CA SER A 31 -0.86 -16.95 -5.05
C SER A 31 -1.01 -17.27 -6.55
N ILE A 32 -1.51 -18.47 -6.86
CA ILE A 32 -1.76 -18.97 -8.23
C ILE A 32 -2.58 -17.95 -9.07
N LEU A 33 -3.46 -17.18 -8.42
CA LEU A 33 -4.29 -16.18 -9.08
C LEU A 33 -3.52 -14.94 -9.55
N GLN A 34 -2.35 -14.64 -8.98
CA GLN A 34 -1.50 -13.51 -9.37
C GLN A 34 -2.28 -12.21 -9.54
N LEU A 35 -3.24 -11.97 -8.63
CA LEU A 35 -4.38 -11.08 -8.86
C LEU A 35 -3.95 -9.65 -9.19
N PHE A 36 -2.83 -9.19 -8.61
CA PHE A 36 -2.35 -7.83 -8.80
C PHE A 36 -1.25 -7.71 -9.86
N LYS A 37 -0.69 -8.79 -10.41
CA LYS A 37 0.31 -8.73 -11.49
C LYS A 37 -0.12 -7.94 -12.73
N PRO A 38 -1.35 -8.06 -13.28
CA PRO A 38 -1.75 -7.23 -14.41
C PRO A 38 -1.76 -5.74 -14.07
N ILE A 39 -2.25 -5.38 -12.88
CA ILE A 39 -2.29 -4.00 -12.39
C ILE A 39 -0.86 -3.48 -12.20
N LYS A 40 0.01 -4.26 -11.54
CA LYS A 40 1.44 -3.96 -11.37
C LYS A 40 2.15 -3.75 -12.70
N LYS A 41 1.84 -4.54 -13.74
CA LYS A 41 2.42 -4.40 -15.09
C LYS A 41 1.99 -3.10 -15.78
N VAL A 42 0.78 -2.62 -15.54
CA VAL A 42 0.33 -1.31 -16.03
C VAL A 42 1.02 -0.21 -15.24
N VAL A 43 1.03 -0.32 -13.91
CA VAL A 43 1.67 0.65 -13.02
C VAL A 43 3.18 0.74 -13.25
N SER A 44 3.83 -0.38 -13.60
CA SER A 44 5.26 -0.43 -13.83
C SER A 44 5.71 0.37 -15.05
N LYS A 45 4.81 0.54 -16.03
CA LYS A 45 5.02 1.33 -17.27
C LYS A 45 4.78 2.84 -17.08
N LEU A 46 4.22 3.26 -15.94
CA LEU A 46 3.96 4.68 -15.69
C LEU A 46 5.29 5.43 -15.49
N LYS A 47 5.51 6.50 -16.27
CA LYS A 47 6.72 7.33 -16.19
C LYS A 47 6.82 8.12 -14.88
N ARG A 48 5.69 8.48 -14.26
CA ARG A 48 5.62 9.35 -13.07
C ARG A 48 4.97 8.62 -11.87
N LYS A 49 5.48 7.43 -11.51
CA LYS A 49 4.92 6.58 -10.44
C LYS A 49 4.71 7.33 -9.12
N ALA A 50 5.67 8.16 -8.70
CA ALA A 50 5.58 8.91 -7.45
C ALA A 50 4.41 9.91 -7.44
N LEU A 51 4.19 10.62 -8.55
CA LEU A 51 3.05 11.55 -8.66
C LEU A 51 1.72 10.82 -8.67
N ILE A 52 1.63 9.70 -9.39
CA ILE A 52 0.40 8.91 -9.46
C ILE A 52 0.10 8.27 -8.11
N ARG A 53 1.14 7.85 -7.36
CA ARG A 53 0.99 7.37 -5.99
C ARG A 53 0.46 8.46 -5.05
N ASN A 54 0.97 9.69 -5.16
CA ASN A 54 0.46 10.79 -4.34
C ASN A 54 -1.00 11.12 -4.67
N ILE A 55 -1.36 11.09 -5.95
CA ILE A 55 -2.75 11.27 -6.39
C ILE A 55 -3.63 10.12 -5.88
N SER A 56 -3.18 8.87 -5.98
CA SER A 56 -3.94 7.72 -5.48
C SER A 56 -4.09 7.75 -3.96
N PHE A 57 -3.10 8.28 -3.24
CA PHE A 57 -3.18 8.49 -1.80
C PHE A 57 -4.22 9.55 -1.42
N LEU A 58 -4.26 10.67 -2.15
CA LEU A 58 -5.31 11.69 -1.98
C LEU A 58 -6.71 11.10 -2.25
N ILE A 59 -6.87 10.36 -3.34
CA ILE A 59 -8.13 9.67 -3.68
C ILE A 59 -8.52 8.68 -2.58
N THR A 60 -7.55 7.94 -2.06
CA THR A 60 -7.72 7.00 -0.96
C THR A 60 -8.25 7.67 0.30
N ILE A 61 -7.72 8.83 0.68
CA ILE A 61 -8.20 9.59 1.83
C ILE A 61 -9.65 9.98 1.62
N VAL A 62 -9.99 10.53 0.45
CA VAL A 62 -11.36 10.93 0.11
C VAL A 62 -12.31 9.72 0.18
N LEU A 63 -11.93 8.59 -0.41
CA LEU A 63 -12.71 7.35 -0.34
C LEU A 63 -12.87 6.86 1.10
N SER A 64 -11.82 6.93 1.91
CA SER A 64 -11.86 6.51 3.31
C SER A 64 -12.85 7.35 4.12
N VAL A 65 -12.90 8.67 3.87
CA VAL A 65 -13.88 9.57 4.49
C VAL A 65 -15.30 9.24 4.03
N LEU A 66 -15.51 9.03 2.73
CA LEU A 66 -16.82 8.67 2.19
C LEU A 66 -17.33 7.33 2.77
N ILE A 67 -16.46 6.32 2.87
CA ILE A 67 -16.83 5.02 3.45
C ILE A 67 -17.13 5.18 4.95
N LYS A 68 -16.33 5.97 5.67
CA LYS A 68 -16.60 6.26 7.08
C LYS A 68 -17.99 6.85 7.28
N ASP A 69 -18.35 7.85 6.48
CA ASP A 69 -19.63 8.54 6.61
C ASP A 69 -20.81 7.66 6.17
N PHE A 70 -20.64 6.91 5.08
CA PHE A 70 -21.67 6.01 4.56
C PHE A 70 -22.00 4.85 5.53
N PHE A 71 -20.95 4.22 6.10
CA PHE A 71 -21.11 3.10 7.03
C PHE A 71 -21.15 3.53 8.50
N LYS A 72 -21.09 4.84 8.79
CA LYS A 72 -21.03 5.41 10.16
C LYS A 72 -19.94 4.77 11.01
N LEU A 73 -18.75 4.59 10.44
CA LEU A 73 -17.65 3.92 11.11
C LEU A 73 -17.07 4.78 12.23
N GLY A 74 -16.85 4.15 13.38
CA GLY A 74 -16.10 4.73 14.48
C GLY A 74 -14.63 4.96 14.11
N VAL A 75 -13.91 5.65 14.98
CA VAL A 75 -12.50 6.03 14.80
C VAL A 75 -11.59 4.83 14.48
N VAL A 76 -11.84 3.69 15.12
CA VAL A 76 -11.11 2.44 14.85
C VAL A 76 -11.40 1.91 13.45
N GLY A 77 -12.67 1.89 13.03
CA GLY A 77 -13.07 1.45 11.69
C GLY A 77 -12.48 2.32 10.58
N PHE A 78 -12.41 3.63 10.81
CA PHE A 78 -11.72 4.56 9.92
C PHE A 78 -10.22 4.24 9.82
N GLY A 79 -9.55 4.00 10.96
CA GLY A 79 -8.16 3.55 10.99
C GLY A 79 -7.95 2.26 10.19
N ILE A 80 -8.83 1.27 10.34
CA ILE A 80 -8.76 0.00 9.61
C ILE A 80 -8.77 0.23 8.09
N ILE A 81 -9.67 1.09 7.60
CA ILE A 81 -9.78 1.41 6.16
C ILE A 81 -8.52 2.10 5.64
N ILE A 82 -7.99 3.08 6.40
CA ILE A 82 -6.75 3.75 6.04
C ILE A 82 -5.61 2.73 5.92
N GLY A 83 -5.47 1.84 6.90
CA GLY A 83 -4.46 0.78 6.86
C GLY A 83 -4.63 -0.16 5.66
N PHE A 84 -5.87 -0.54 5.33
CA PHE A 84 -6.16 -1.35 4.14
C PHE A 84 -5.65 -0.68 2.86
N PHE A 85 -6.08 0.56 2.59
CA PHE A 85 -5.73 1.22 1.34
C PHE A 85 -4.24 1.58 1.26
N ASN A 86 -3.61 1.89 2.40
CA ASN A 86 -2.18 2.13 2.45
C ASN A 86 -1.42 0.87 2.03
N SER A 87 -1.76 -0.28 2.62
CA SER A 87 -1.15 -1.57 2.26
C SER A 87 -1.46 -1.99 0.82
N PHE A 88 -2.67 -1.72 0.34
CA PHE A 88 -3.04 -1.96 -1.06
C PHE A 88 -2.19 -1.13 -2.03
N THR A 89 -1.99 0.15 -1.73
CA THR A 89 -1.11 1.03 -2.50
C THR A 89 0.32 0.51 -2.48
N ASP A 90 0.83 0.09 -1.32
CA ASP A 90 2.18 -0.45 -1.19
C ASP A 90 2.40 -1.73 -2.00
N VAL A 91 1.43 -2.64 -2.00
CA VAL A 91 1.49 -3.87 -2.80
C VAL A 91 1.46 -3.56 -4.29
N ILE A 92 0.58 -2.66 -4.76
CA ILE A 92 0.46 -2.31 -6.18
C ILE A 92 1.69 -1.56 -6.71
N PHE A 93 2.21 -0.63 -5.93
CA PHE A 93 3.34 0.20 -6.36
C PHE A 93 4.70 -0.42 -6.01
N GLU A 94 4.72 -1.56 -5.32
CA GLU A 94 5.93 -2.25 -4.84
C GLU A 94 6.83 -1.32 -4.00
N THR A 95 6.24 -0.37 -3.29
CA THR A 95 6.97 0.67 -2.53
C THR A 95 7.07 0.40 -1.03
N GLY A 96 6.63 -0.78 -0.57
CA GLY A 96 6.61 -1.20 0.83
C GLY A 96 7.78 -2.12 1.27
N MET A 97 7.60 -2.80 2.41
CA MET A 97 8.63 -3.61 3.09
C MET A 97 9.26 -4.73 2.25
N ALA A 98 8.56 -5.25 1.24
CA ALA A 98 9.05 -6.26 0.30
C ALA A 98 9.44 -5.69 -1.07
N ALA A 99 9.73 -4.39 -1.20
CA ALA A 99 10.38 -3.89 -2.41
C ALA A 99 11.61 -4.77 -2.67
N PRO A 100 11.68 -5.52 -3.79
CA PRO A 100 12.86 -6.32 -4.06
C PRO A 100 14.02 -5.33 -4.08
N LYS A 101 14.95 -5.46 -3.12
CA LYS A 101 16.25 -4.79 -3.21
C LYS A 101 16.72 -5.11 -4.62
N LYS A 102 16.76 -4.10 -5.50
CA LYS A 102 17.44 -4.21 -6.78
C LYS A 102 18.89 -4.50 -6.41
N ASP A 103 19.21 -5.78 -6.26
CA ASP A 103 20.57 -6.25 -6.25
C ASP A 103 21.09 -5.86 -7.63
N LYS A 104 21.87 -4.79 -7.65
CA LYS A 104 22.54 -4.32 -8.86
C LYS A 104 23.59 -5.39 -9.14
N GLY A 105 23.15 -6.49 -9.74
CA GLY A 105 24.01 -7.57 -10.23
C GLY A 105 25.12 -6.91 -11.04
N PHE A 106 26.30 -6.90 -10.44
CA PHE A 106 27.51 -6.33 -10.97
C PHE A 106 27.79 -7.06 -12.29
N LYS A 107 27.51 -6.41 -13.42
CA LYS A 107 27.89 -6.95 -14.73
C LYS A 107 29.41 -6.95 -14.80
N ILE A 108 30.03 -8.08 -14.48
CA ILE A 108 31.43 -8.32 -14.81
C ILE A 108 31.51 -8.34 -16.34
N LYS A 109 32.03 -7.26 -16.93
CA LYS A 109 32.47 -7.26 -18.33
C LYS A 109 33.53 -8.35 -18.44
N LYS A 110 33.22 -9.44 -19.11
CA LYS A 110 34.19 -10.44 -19.56
C LYS A 110 35.11 -9.71 -20.54
N ILE A 111 36.34 -9.40 -20.12
CA ILE A 111 37.38 -8.85 -20.98
C ILE A 111 37.91 -10.03 -21.79
N GLU A 112 37.66 -10.02 -23.09
CA GLU A 112 38.30 -10.90 -24.06
C GLU A 112 39.82 -10.63 -24.07
N LYS A 113 40.60 -11.70 -24.07
CA LYS A 113 42.00 -11.73 -24.51
C LYS A 113 42.18 -12.92 -25.41
#